data_AF-I0R6F0-F1
#
_entry.id   AF-I0R6F0-F1
#
_cell.length_a   1.000
_cell.length_b   1.000
_cell.length_c   1.000
_cell.angle_alpha   90.00
_cell.angle_beta   90.00
_cell.angle_gamma   90.00
#
_symmetry.space_group_name_H-M   'P 1'
#
loop_
_entity.id
_entity.type
_entity.pdbx_description
1 polymer ?
#
loop_
_entity_poly.entity_id
_entity_poly.type
_entity_poly.pdbx_seq_one_letter_code
_entity_poly.pdbx_strand_id
1 'polypeptide(L)'
;MFRVKKVVIPDSVVKINSCAFLDCKNLIEVKLPKNLTEIPFACFSGCKQLRTVVLNEKLDNIDMFAFANCKDLEYIDFPNSIRKIDEFSFCYTGLKKVELPEGLEYIGGEVFMGAEKLEEIKFPKSLEIIDAKGYLFDECPNLKKIILPKGFDLDLVYDDTVSIEYYD
;
A
#
# COMPACT_ATOMS: atom_id res chain seq x y z
N MET A 1 18.31 -6.51 -17.49
CA MET A 1 18.13 -5.61 -16.34
C MET A 1 17.62 -4.26 -16.87
N PHE A 2 16.38 -3.88 -16.54
CA PHE A 2 15.79 -2.63 -17.01
C PHE A 2 16.50 -1.42 -16.36
N ARG A 3 16.97 -0.48 -17.17
CA ARG A 3 17.65 0.76 -16.73
C ARG A 3 16.69 1.95 -16.56
N VAL A 4 15.39 1.69 -16.62
CA VAL A 4 14.38 2.73 -16.66
C VAL A 4 14.25 3.37 -15.27
N LYS A 5 14.39 4.69 -15.22
CA LYS A 5 14.21 5.48 -14.00
C LYS A 5 12.81 6.03 -13.82
N LYS A 6 12.11 6.30 -14.94
CA LYS A 6 10.77 6.85 -14.95
C LYS A 6 9.94 6.14 -15.99
N VAL A 7 8.74 5.72 -15.62
CA VAL A 7 7.76 5.12 -16.51
C VAL A 7 6.51 5.98 -16.50
N VAL A 8 6.09 6.43 -17.68
CA VAL A 8 4.76 7.01 -17.88
C VAL A 8 4.00 6.05 -18.76
N ILE A 9 3.04 5.34 -18.19
CA ILE A 9 2.22 4.37 -18.92
C ILE A 9 1.14 5.15 -19.67
N PRO A 10 1.04 5.06 -21.01
CA PRO A 10 0.06 5.82 -21.78
C PRO A 10 -1.38 5.46 -21.40
N ASP A 11 -2.28 6.44 -21.42
CA ASP A 11 -3.72 6.28 -21.15
C ASP A 11 -4.43 5.24 -22.05
N SER A 12 -3.83 4.87 -23.18
CA SER A 12 -4.33 3.81 -24.08
C SER A 12 -4.11 2.40 -23.52
N VAL A 13 -3.26 2.25 -22.50
CA VAL A 13 -3.03 0.97 -21.82
C VAL A 13 -4.20 0.69 -20.89
N VAL A 14 -4.96 -0.35 -21.21
CA VAL A 14 -6.12 -0.82 -20.42
C VAL A 14 -5.75 -1.90 -19.42
N LYS A 15 -4.58 -2.54 -19.58
CA LYS A 15 -4.12 -3.64 -18.74
C LYS A 15 -2.60 -3.61 -18.57
N ILE A 16 -2.16 -3.82 -17.34
CA ILE A 16 -0.78 -4.17 -17.00
C ILE A 16 -0.80 -5.64 -16.59
N ASN A 17 0.23 -6.41 -16.92
CA ASN A 17 0.33 -7.81 -16.51
C ASN A 17 1.07 -7.92 -15.17
N SER A 18 0.81 -9.01 -14.45
CA SER A 18 1.56 -9.39 -13.26
C SER A 18 3.07 -9.34 -13.52
N CYS A 19 3.83 -8.87 -12.52
CA CYS A 19 5.28 -8.75 -12.56
C CYS A 19 5.85 -7.82 -13.67
N ALA A 20 5.05 -6.97 -14.34
CA ALA A 20 5.51 -6.17 -15.48
C ALA A 20 6.75 -5.29 -15.21
N PHE A 21 6.92 -4.81 -13.97
CA PHE A 21 8.06 -4.02 -13.52
C PHE A 21 8.81 -4.69 -12.37
N LEU A 22 8.63 -5.99 -12.17
CA LEU A 22 9.33 -6.76 -11.13
C LEU A 22 10.85 -6.53 -11.20
N ASP A 23 11.46 -6.23 -10.06
CA ASP A 23 12.90 -6.00 -9.91
C ASP A 23 13.48 -4.88 -10.79
N CYS A 24 12.66 -3.89 -11.18
CA CYS A 24 13.15 -2.65 -11.79
C CYS A 24 13.85 -1.77 -10.75
N LYS A 25 15.02 -2.20 -10.26
CA LYS A 25 15.77 -1.63 -9.13
C LYS A 25 16.20 -0.17 -9.31
N ASN A 26 16.17 0.35 -10.54
CA ASN A 26 16.48 1.75 -10.86
C ASN A 26 15.23 2.61 -11.09
N LEU A 27 14.02 2.02 -11.06
CA LEU A 27 12.78 2.76 -11.23
C LEU A 27 12.57 3.66 -10.00
N ILE A 28 12.38 4.95 -10.26
CA ILE A 28 12.19 6.00 -9.26
C ILE A 28 10.75 6.50 -9.26
N GLU A 29 10.15 6.61 -10.45
CA GLU A 29 8.82 7.15 -10.63
C GLU A 29 8.00 6.32 -11.63
N VAL A 30 6.74 6.03 -11.29
CA VAL A 30 5.75 5.49 -12.22
C VAL A 30 4.48 6.33 -12.20
N LYS A 31 3.94 6.61 -13.39
CA LYS A 31 2.59 7.15 -13.58
C LYS A 31 1.71 6.10 -14.26
N LEU A 32 0.64 5.71 -13.57
CA LEU A 32 -0.33 4.73 -14.07
C LEU A 32 -1.31 5.37 -15.06
N PRO A 33 -1.89 4.60 -15.99
CA PRO A 33 -2.85 5.13 -16.96
C PRO A 33 -4.21 5.41 -16.30
N LYS A 34 -4.92 6.43 -16.77
CA LYS A 34 -6.13 6.96 -16.10
C LYS A 34 -7.34 6.01 -15.96
N ASN A 35 -7.31 4.88 -16.67
CA ASN A 35 -8.40 3.91 -16.71
C ASN A 35 -7.98 2.56 -16.13
N LEU A 36 -6.81 2.47 -15.52
CA LEU A 36 -6.36 1.24 -14.88
C LEU A 36 -7.16 1.00 -13.61
N THR A 37 -7.86 -0.12 -13.54
CA THR A 37 -8.69 -0.50 -12.39
C THR A 37 -7.93 -1.33 -11.36
N GLU A 38 -6.77 -1.90 -11.71
CA GLU A 38 -6.02 -2.80 -10.84
C GLU A 38 -4.50 -2.64 -11.00
N ILE A 39 -3.77 -2.67 -9.90
CA ILE A 39 -2.33 -2.95 -9.89
C ILE A 39 -2.14 -4.45 -9.67
N PRO A 40 -1.70 -5.20 -10.68
CA PRO A 40 -1.69 -6.66 -10.61
C PRO A 40 -0.60 -7.23 -9.69
N PHE A 41 -0.71 -8.52 -9.39
CA PHE A 41 0.26 -9.33 -8.65
C PHE A 41 1.72 -8.94 -8.93
N ALA A 42 2.43 -8.56 -7.86
CA ALA A 42 3.85 -8.24 -7.84
C ALA A 42 4.32 -7.24 -8.91
N CYS A 43 3.44 -6.39 -9.45
CA CYS A 43 3.72 -5.54 -10.60
C CYS A 43 4.98 -4.67 -10.43
N PHE A 44 5.19 -4.09 -9.23
CA PHE A 44 6.34 -3.25 -8.89
C PHE A 44 7.21 -3.85 -7.79
N SER A 45 7.04 -5.13 -7.46
CA SER A 45 7.81 -5.78 -6.41
C SER A 45 9.33 -5.68 -6.68
N GLY A 46 10.11 -5.40 -5.64
CA GLY A 46 11.57 -5.25 -5.74
C GLY A 46 12.05 -3.97 -6.44
N CYS A 47 11.17 -3.01 -6.74
CA CYS A 47 11.56 -1.68 -7.23
C CYS A 47 12.15 -0.83 -6.09
N LYS A 48 13.35 -1.20 -5.62
CA LYS A 48 13.96 -0.66 -4.38
C LYS A 48 14.16 0.86 -4.36
N GLN A 49 14.27 1.52 -5.52
CA GLN A 49 14.43 2.97 -5.64
C GLN A 49 13.12 3.71 -5.95
N LEU A 50 11.98 3.01 -6.02
CA LEU A 50 10.69 3.61 -6.37
C LEU A 50 10.26 4.52 -5.22
N ARG A 51 10.12 5.82 -5.53
CA ARG A 51 9.76 6.88 -4.57
C ARG A 51 8.40 7.47 -4.84
N THR A 52 7.99 7.47 -6.10
CA THR A 52 6.77 8.17 -6.53
C THR A 52 5.93 7.27 -7.42
N VAL A 53 4.70 7.03 -6.97
CA VAL A 53 3.70 6.28 -7.71
C VAL A 53 2.50 7.22 -7.86
N VAL A 54 2.20 7.62 -9.09
CA VAL A 54 1.01 8.41 -9.40
C VAL A 54 -0.12 7.44 -9.74
N LEU A 55 -1.01 7.23 -8.78
CA LEU A 55 -2.23 6.43 -8.91
C LEU A 55 -3.31 7.20 -9.70
N ASN A 56 -4.38 6.51 -10.09
CA ASN A 56 -5.49 7.10 -10.81
C ASN A 56 -6.82 6.88 -10.07
N GLU A 57 -7.77 7.81 -10.23
CA GLU A 57 -9.07 7.83 -9.53
C GLU A 57 -10.05 6.70 -9.89
N LYS A 58 -9.67 5.76 -10.77
CA LYS A 58 -10.46 4.57 -11.09
C LYS A 58 -9.82 3.28 -10.58
N LEU A 59 -8.71 3.40 -9.86
CA LEU A 59 -8.03 2.25 -9.30
C LEU A 59 -8.85 1.68 -8.16
N ASP A 60 -9.27 0.43 -8.31
CA ASP A 60 -10.15 -0.29 -7.40
C ASP A 60 -9.32 -1.22 -6.50
N ASN A 61 -8.34 -1.91 -7.08
CA ASN A 61 -7.61 -2.98 -6.40
C ASN A 61 -6.08 -2.83 -6.49
N ILE A 62 -5.41 -3.13 -5.39
CA ILE A 62 -3.97 -3.34 -5.31
C ILE A 62 -3.74 -4.79 -4.90
N ASP A 63 -3.20 -5.57 -5.82
CA ASP A 63 -3.09 -7.02 -5.68
C ASP A 63 -1.84 -7.44 -4.88
N MET A 64 -1.77 -8.74 -4.58
CA MET A 64 -0.78 -9.32 -3.69
C MET A 64 0.66 -8.98 -4.15
N PHE A 65 1.52 -8.59 -3.19
CA PHE A 65 2.90 -8.16 -3.40
C PHE A 65 3.11 -6.96 -4.35
N ALA A 66 2.07 -6.23 -4.78
CA ALA A 66 2.17 -5.18 -5.81
C ALA A 66 3.37 -4.22 -5.66
N PHE A 67 3.67 -3.79 -4.43
CA PHE A 67 4.78 -2.90 -4.07
C PHE A 67 5.76 -3.51 -3.04
N ALA A 68 5.75 -4.82 -2.86
CA ALA A 68 6.64 -5.50 -1.92
C ALA A 68 8.10 -5.11 -2.16
N ASN A 69 8.88 -4.88 -1.10
CA ASN A 69 10.29 -4.48 -1.14
C ASN A 69 10.60 -3.15 -1.87
N CYS A 70 9.62 -2.25 -2.05
CA CYS A 70 9.86 -0.88 -2.50
C CYS A 70 10.40 0.00 -1.35
N LYS A 71 11.67 -0.20 -0.97
CA LYS A 71 12.30 0.37 0.23
C LYS A 71 12.39 1.91 0.27
N ASP A 72 12.41 2.55 -0.90
CA ASP A 72 12.42 4.01 -1.03
C ASP A 72 11.01 4.61 -1.16
N LEU A 73 9.95 3.80 -1.18
CA LEU A 73 8.57 4.28 -1.28
C LEU A 73 8.12 4.77 0.10
N GLU A 74 8.30 6.07 0.37
CA GLU A 74 8.03 6.66 1.69
C GLU A 74 6.62 7.21 1.87
N TYR A 75 5.92 7.45 0.75
CA TYR A 75 4.57 8.00 0.70
C TYR A 75 3.81 7.43 -0.50
N ILE A 76 2.51 7.21 -0.32
CA ILE A 76 1.58 6.88 -1.39
C ILE A 76 0.26 7.62 -1.14
N ASP A 77 -0.26 8.25 -2.19
CA ASP A 77 -1.55 8.95 -2.16
C ASP A 77 -2.62 8.01 -2.72
N PHE A 78 -3.41 7.41 -1.83
CA PHE A 78 -4.45 6.47 -2.24
C PHE A 78 -5.69 7.22 -2.73
N PRO A 79 -6.19 6.92 -3.95
CA PRO A 79 -7.48 7.45 -4.38
C PRO A 79 -8.61 6.77 -3.60
N ASN A 80 -9.70 7.51 -3.34
CA ASN A 80 -10.90 7.00 -2.66
C ASN A 80 -11.66 5.91 -3.46
N SER A 81 -11.23 5.63 -4.69
CA SER A 81 -11.75 4.54 -5.50
C SER A 81 -11.26 3.16 -5.06
N ILE A 82 -10.20 3.07 -4.26
CA ILE A 82 -9.66 1.78 -3.82
C ILE A 82 -10.68 1.11 -2.90
N ARG A 83 -11.00 -0.15 -3.20
CA ARG A 83 -11.86 -1.04 -2.41
C ARG A 83 -11.07 -2.14 -1.73
N LYS A 84 -9.98 -2.60 -2.37
CA LYS A 84 -9.19 -3.74 -1.90
C LYS A 84 -7.68 -3.49 -1.94
N ILE A 85 -7.01 -3.79 -0.83
CA ILE A 85 -5.55 -3.90 -0.75
C ILE A 85 -5.20 -5.31 -0.29
N ASP A 86 -4.55 -6.10 -1.13
CA ASP A 86 -4.32 -7.53 -0.88
C ASP A 86 -3.01 -7.81 -0.13
N GLU A 87 -2.86 -9.06 0.31
CA GLU A 87 -1.80 -9.58 1.17
C GLU A 87 -0.39 -9.14 0.73
N PHE A 88 0.45 -8.74 1.68
CA PHE A 88 1.84 -8.30 1.45
C PHE A 88 2.06 -7.18 0.42
N SER A 89 1.01 -6.50 -0.05
CA SER A 89 1.12 -5.52 -1.13
C SER A 89 2.10 -4.38 -0.84
N PHE A 90 2.32 -4.03 0.43
CA PHE A 90 3.28 -3.00 0.87
C PHE A 90 4.32 -3.53 1.88
N CYS A 91 4.60 -4.84 1.90
CA CYS A 91 5.58 -5.41 2.82
C CYS A 91 7.01 -4.92 2.48
N TYR A 92 7.81 -4.67 3.51
CA TYR A 92 9.18 -4.17 3.40
C TYR A 92 9.32 -2.87 2.57
N THR A 93 8.31 -1.99 2.65
CA THR A 93 8.33 -0.65 2.05
C THR A 93 8.95 0.38 2.97
N GLY A 94 9.25 1.56 2.43
CA GLY A 94 9.78 2.70 3.19
C GLY A 94 8.70 3.61 3.79
N LEU A 95 7.43 3.21 3.77
CA LEU A 95 6.29 4.05 4.12
C LEU A 95 6.44 4.58 5.56
N LYS A 96 6.22 5.88 5.74
CA LYS A 96 6.33 6.54 7.05
C LYS A 96 4.99 6.83 7.69
N LYS A 97 4.05 7.33 6.89
CA LYS A 97 2.68 7.60 7.30
C LYS A 97 1.74 7.08 6.23
N VAL A 98 0.68 6.43 6.66
CA VAL A 98 -0.32 5.83 5.76
C VAL A 98 -1.70 6.33 6.16
N GLU A 99 -2.38 7.00 5.24
CA GLU A 99 -3.82 7.24 5.35
C GLU A 99 -4.51 6.31 4.37
N LEU A 100 -5.18 5.28 4.90
CA LEU A 100 -5.97 4.38 4.07
C LEU A 100 -7.18 5.15 3.50
N PRO A 101 -7.53 4.92 2.22
CA PRO A 101 -8.54 5.73 1.54
C PRO A 101 -9.95 5.46 2.08
N GLU A 102 -10.77 6.49 2.14
CA GLU A 102 -12.20 6.31 2.38
C GLU A 102 -12.80 5.52 1.22
N GLY A 103 -13.60 4.50 1.54
CA GLY A 103 -14.10 3.53 0.59
C GLY A 103 -13.28 2.23 0.54
N LEU A 104 -12.13 2.12 1.22
CA LEU A 104 -11.47 0.82 1.40
C LEU A 104 -12.36 -0.12 2.20
N GLU A 105 -12.67 -1.30 1.66
CA GLU A 105 -13.56 -2.31 2.26
C GLU A 105 -12.77 -3.51 2.80
N TYR A 106 -11.65 -3.84 2.15
CA TYR A 106 -10.82 -5.00 2.50
C TYR A 106 -9.32 -4.65 2.55
N ILE A 107 -8.66 -5.10 3.62
CA ILE A 107 -7.20 -5.17 3.71
C ILE A 107 -6.76 -6.61 4.02
N GLY A 108 -5.82 -7.12 3.23
CA GLY A 108 -5.27 -8.46 3.38
C GLY A 108 -4.30 -8.58 4.56
N GLY A 109 -3.79 -9.79 4.74
CA GLY A 109 -2.76 -10.08 5.74
C GLY A 109 -1.43 -9.39 5.46
N GLU A 110 -0.71 -9.05 6.53
CA GLU A 110 0.71 -8.68 6.46
C GLU A 110 1.03 -7.55 5.46
N VAL A 111 0.05 -6.70 5.14
CA VAL A 111 0.15 -5.66 4.10
C VAL A 111 1.33 -4.73 4.36
N PHE A 112 1.59 -4.41 5.63
CA PHE A 112 2.69 -3.54 6.03
C PHE A 112 3.82 -4.29 6.76
N MET A 113 3.86 -5.63 6.70
CA MET A 113 4.92 -6.41 7.36
C MET A 113 6.31 -5.87 6.98
N GLY A 114 7.16 -5.64 7.98
CA GLY A 114 8.53 -5.16 7.76
C GLY A 114 8.63 -3.73 7.23
N ALA A 115 7.54 -2.94 7.27
CA ALA A 115 7.59 -1.50 7.00
C ALA A 115 8.25 -0.77 8.17
N GLU A 116 9.57 -0.97 8.31
CA GLU A 116 10.36 -0.51 9.47
C GLU A 116 10.28 1.00 9.72
N LYS A 117 9.93 1.81 8.71
CA LYS A 117 9.81 3.27 8.82
C LYS A 117 8.41 3.74 9.17
N LEU A 118 7.41 2.85 9.21
CA LEU A 118 6.01 3.23 9.44
C LEU A 118 5.84 3.72 10.88
N GLU A 119 5.45 4.98 11.05
CA GLU A 119 5.24 5.62 12.35
C GLU A 119 3.76 5.82 12.67
N GLU A 120 2.93 6.01 11.65
CA GLU A 120 1.53 6.39 11.79
C GLU A 120 0.68 5.75 10.70
N ILE A 121 -0.46 5.18 11.08
CA ILE A 121 -1.46 4.70 10.14
C ILE A 121 -2.87 5.14 10.56
N LYS A 122 -3.66 5.58 9.58
CA LYS A 122 -5.07 5.95 9.75
C LYS A 122 -5.94 4.99 8.97
N PHE A 123 -6.90 4.39 9.67
CA PHE A 123 -7.91 3.51 9.11
C PHE A 123 -9.16 4.30 8.70
N PRO A 124 -9.85 3.92 7.60
CA PRO A 124 -11.07 4.58 7.16
C PRO A 124 -12.30 3.98 7.84
N LYS A 125 -13.44 4.68 7.79
CA LYS A 125 -14.72 4.17 8.33
C LYS A 125 -15.30 3.02 7.53
N SER A 126 -14.98 2.98 6.24
CA SER A 126 -15.52 2.00 5.29
C SER A 126 -14.95 0.61 5.44
N LEU A 127 -13.90 0.42 6.24
CA LEU A 127 -13.19 -0.86 6.29
C LEU A 127 -14.05 -1.91 6.99
N GLU A 128 -14.36 -2.99 6.26
CA GLU A 128 -15.22 -4.07 6.74
C GLU A 128 -14.42 -5.31 7.14
N ILE A 129 -13.31 -5.57 6.43
CA ILE A 129 -12.53 -6.81 6.59
C ILE A 129 -11.04 -6.50 6.71
N ILE A 130 -10.43 -7.09 7.74
CA ILE A 130 -8.98 -7.22 7.89
C ILE A 130 -8.68 -8.72 7.93
N ASP A 131 -8.12 -9.28 6.85
CA ASP A 131 -7.64 -10.68 6.84
C ASP A 131 -6.22 -10.78 7.43
N ALA A 132 -5.98 -10.05 8.52
CA ALA A 132 -4.74 -10.11 9.28
C ALA A 132 -4.98 -11.05 10.44
N LYS A 133 -4.47 -12.27 10.35
CA LYS A 133 -4.39 -13.20 11.49
C LYS A 133 -3.35 -12.72 12.51
N GLY A 134 -3.40 -11.45 12.93
CA GLY A 134 -2.54 -10.82 13.93
C GLY A 134 -1.25 -10.17 13.45
N TYR A 135 -0.96 -10.12 12.15
CA TYR A 135 0.37 -9.76 11.63
C TYR A 135 0.40 -8.54 10.69
N LEU A 136 -0.64 -7.69 10.69
CA LEU A 136 -0.69 -6.51 9.81
C LEU A 136 0.52 -5.58 9.96
N PHE A 137 1.04 -5.49 11.19
CA PHE A 137 2.18 -4.66 11.60
C PHE A 137 3.37 -5.48 12.10
N ASP A 138 3.49 -6.74 11.70
CA ASP A 138 4.65 -7.53 12.06
C ASP A 138 5.94 -6.87 11.54
N GLU A 139 7.02 -6.94 12.31
CA GLU A 139 8.29 -6.25 11.99
C GLU A 139 8.14 -4.72 11.70
N CYS A 140 7.17 -4.03 12.33
CA CYS A 140 7.01 -2.56 12.27
C CYS A 140 7.46 -1.85 13.56
N PRO A 141 8.76 -1.88 13.93
CA PRO A 141 9.25 -1.43 15.24
C PRO A 141 9.11 0.07 15.51
N ASN A 142 8.84 0.88 14.49
CA ASN A 142 8.69 2.34 14.64
C ASN A 142 7.23 2.80 14.64
N LEU A 143 6.26 1.89 14.56
CA LEU A 143 4.85 2.25 14.63
C LEU A 143 4.57 2.82 16.01
N LYS A 144 4.10 4.07 16.06
CA LYS A 144 3.85 4.81 17.31
C LYS A 144 2.39 5.19 17.47
N LYS A 145 1.65 5.26 16.35
CA LYS A 145 0.30 5.82 16.35
C LYS A 145 -0.60 5.11 15.35
N ILE A 146 -1.77 4.69 15.83
CA ILE A 146 -2.87 4.22 14.98
C ILE A 146 -4.06 5.16 15.20
N ILE A 147 -4.63 5.64 14.10
CA ILE A 147 -5.83 6.48 14.09
C ILE A 147 -7.00 5.64 13.60
N LEU A 148 -8.03 5.49 14.44
CA LEU A 148 -9.21 4.68 14.18
C LEU A 148 -10.48 5.55 14.17
N PRO A 149 -11.49 5.21 13.36
CA PRO A 149 -12.80 5.84 13.52
C PRO A 149 -13.44 5.40 14.84
N LYS A 150 -14.29 6.25 15.42
CA LYS A 150 -15.10 5.86 16.57
C LYS A 150 -15.99 4.67 16.22
N GLY A 151 -16.00 3.66 17.09
CA GLY A 151 -16.77 2.43 16.87
C GLY A 151 -16.13 1.45 15.89
N PHE A 152 -14.84 1.61 15.56
CA PHE A 152 -14.07 0.62 14.82
C PHE A 152 -14.04 -0.71 15.59
N ASP A 153 -14.56 -1.76 14.97
CA ASP A 153 -14.83 -3.06 15.59
C ASP A 153 -14.12 -4.19 14.82
N LEU A 154 -12.82 -4.01 14.60
CA LEU A 154 -11.95 -5.01 13.99
C LEU A 154 -10.72 -5.22 14.88
N ASP A 155 -10.43 -6.47 15.18
CA ASP A 155 -9.31 -6.85 16.04
C ASP A 155 -7.98 -6.52 15.36
N LEU A 156 -7.27 -5.54 15.91
CA LEU A 156 -5.91 -5.19 15.52
C LEU A 156 -4.94 -5.72 16.57
N VAL A 157 -3.89 -6.38 16.12
CA VAL A 157 -2.74 -6.76 16.97
C VAL A 157 -1.61 -5.77 16.71
N TYR A 158 -1.14 -5.13 17.76
CA TYR A 158 -0.08 -4.13 17.75
C TYR A 158 0.67 -4.15 19.08
N ASP A 159 1.86 -3.55 19.10
CA ASP A 159 2.70 -3.45 20.31
C ASP A 159 2.07 -2.50 21.35
N ASP A 160 2.16 -2.84 22.64
CA ASP A 160 1.59 -2.06 23.75
C ASP A 160 2.10 -0.60 23.83
N THR A 161 3.21 -0.28 23.16
CA THR A 161 3.77 1.08 23.08
C THR A 161 3.05 1.97 22.05
N VAL A 162 2.18 1.41 21.21
CA VAL A 162 1.45 2.14 20.17
C VAL A 162 0.29 2.94 20.78
N SER A 163 0.25 4.24 20.50
CA SER A 163 -0.86 5.12 20.87
C SER A 163 -2.05 4.99 19.91
N ILE A 164 -3.26 4.97 20.46
CA ILE A 164 -4.50 4.95 19.67
C ILE A 164 -5.21 6.30 19.78
N GLU A 165 -5.53 6.90 18.64
CA GLU A 165 -6.38 8.09 18.55
C GLU A 165 -7.68 7.77 17.80
N TYR A 166 -8.78 8.38 18.23
CA TYR A 166 -10.09 8.19 17.62
C TYR A 166 -10.57 9.46 16.93
N TYR A 167 -11.18 9.32 15.75
CA TYR A 167 -11.85 10.42 15.03
C TYR A 167 -13.34 10.14 14.80
N ASP A 168 -14.10 11.22 14.62
CA ASP A 168 -15.55 11.18 14.39
C ASP A 168 -15.93 10.61 13.04
#